data_AF-A0A530BU68-F1
#
_entry.id   AF-A0A530BU68-F1
#
_cell.length_a   1.000
_cell.length_b   1.000
_cell.length_c   1.000
_cell.angle_alpha   90.00
_cell.angle_beta   90.00
_cell.angle_gamma   90.00
#
_symmetry.space_group_name_H-M   'P 1'
#
loop_
_entity.id
_entity.type
_entity.pdbx_description
1 polymer ?
#
loop_
_entity_poly.entity_id
_entity_poly.type
_entity_poly.pdbx_seq_one_letter_code
_entity_poly.pdbx_strand_id
1 'polypeptide(L)' 'VEVITSPPRTEFLKKQIAEFESANPGIKVEVVSLPWGQAFEKFLTMVQAGDTPDVVEMPERWMGLYANNGQLEDLGPYMA' A
#
# COMPACT_ATOMS: atom_id res chain seq x y z
N VAL A 1 -0.16 0.96 -2.40
CA VAL A 1 -0.20 0.20 -3.68
C VAL A 1 -1.56 -0.43 -3.84
N GLU A 2 -2.28 -0.23 -4.96
CA GLU A 2 -3.51 -0.97 -5.26
C GLU A 2 -3.19 -2.14 -6.19
N VAL A 3 -3.74 -3.32 -5.87
CA VAL A 3 -3.46 -4.55 -6.61
C VAL A 3 -4.69 -5.07 -7.39
N ILE A 4 -5.88 -4.50 -7.15
CA ILE A 4 -7.14 -4.83 -7.84
C ILE A 4 -7.73 -3.56 -8.47
N THR A 5 -7.26 -3.18 -9.64
CA THR A 5 -7.84 -2.04 -10.38
C THR A 5 -9.18 -2.41 -11.00
N SER A 6 -10.25 -1.83 -10.48
CA SER A 6 -11.53 -1.73 -11.19
C SER A 6 -11.96 -0.26 -11.23
N PRO A 7 -12.59 0.24 -12.31
CA PRO A 7 -13.00 1.64 -12.40
C PRO A 7 -13.81 2.14 -11.19
N PRO A 8 -14.80 1.38 -10.65
CA PRO A 8 -15.54 1.81 -9.46
C PRO A 8 -14.67 1.89 -8.20
N ARG A 9 -13.70 0.98 -8.04
CA ARG A 9 -12.82 0.95 -6.87
C ARG A 9 -11.81 2.09 -6.90
N THR A 10 -11.28 2.41 -8.08
CA THR A 10 -10.37 3.55 -8.26
C THR A 10 -11.07 4.87 -7.96
N GLU A 11 -12.34 5.04 -8.37
CA GLU A 11 -13.13 6.23 -8.00
C GLU A 11 -13.40 6.29 -6.49
N PHE A 12 -13.77 5.16 -5.88
CA PHE A 12 -13.99 5.09 -4.44
C PHE A 12 -12.72 5.44 -3.64
N LEU A 13 -11.57 4.88 -4.02
CA LEU A 13 -10.28 5.17 -3.38
C LEU A 13 -9.90 6.64 -3.54
N LYS A 14 -10.06 7.22 -4.73
CA LYS A 14 -9.81 8.65 -4.95
C LYS A 14 -10.69 9.53 -4.05
N LYS A 15 -11.95 9.16 -3.85
CA LYS A 15 -12.85 9.89 -2.95
C LYS A 15 -12.39 9.80 -1.49
N GLN A 16 -12.03 8.61 -1.02
CA GLN A 16 -11.51 8.41 0.34
C GLN A 16 -10.19 9.16 0.57
N ILE A 17 -9.31 9.17 -0.43
CA ILE A 17 -8.05 9.92 -0.39
C ILE A 17 -8.34 11.42 -0.31
N ALA A 18 -9.25 11.95 -1.13
CA ALA A 18 -9.60 13.36 -1.10
C ALA A 18 -10.19 13.78 0.27
N GLU A 19 -11.04 12.94 0.87
CA GLU A 19 -11.56 13.16 2.22
C GLU A 19 -10.43 13.15 3.27
N PHE A 20 -9.50 12.21 3.17
CA PHE A 20 -8.34 12.13 4.07
C PHE A 20 -7.39 13.33 3.94
N GLU A 21 -7.03 13.72 2.72
CA GLU A 21 -6.17 14.89 2.47
C GLU A 21 -6.84 16.19 2.93
N SER A 22 -8.16 16.31 2.77
CA SER A 22 -8.92 17.45 3.27
C SER A 22 -8.96 17.50 4.80
N ALA A 23 -9.01 16.35 5.47
CA ALA A 23 -8.98 16.26 6.93
C ALA A 23 -7.56 16.42 7.51
N ASN A 24 -6.51 16.18 6.71
CA ASN A 24 -5.11 16.21 7.12
C ASN A 24 -4.29 17.15 6.22
N PRO A 25 -4.40 18.49 6.42
CA PRO A 25 -3.67 19.46 5.62
C PRO A 25 -2.15 19.23 5.67
N GLY A 26 -1.52 19.15 4.51
CA GLY A 26 -0.07 18.93 4.38
C GLY A 26 0.33 17.47 4.15
N ILE A 27 -0.60 16.51 4.25
CA ILE A 27 -0.37 15.13 3.82
C ILE A 27 -0.89 14.97 2.40
N LYS A 28 -0.06 14.37 1.53
CA LYS A 28 -0.40 14.05 0.13
C LYS A 28 -0.29 12.55 -0.07
N VAL A 29 -1.30 11.93 -0.65
CA VAL A 29 -1.35 10.49 -0.89
C VAL A 29 -1.12 10.20 -2.37
N GLU A 30 -0.07 9.44 -2.67
CA GLU A 30 0.21 8.95 -4.02
C GLU A 30 -0.21 7.48 -4.17
N VAL A 31 -1.10 7.21 -5.12
CA VAL A 31 -1.56 5.84 -5.39
C VAL A 31 -0.71 5.21 -6.49
N VAL A 32 0.16 4.29 -6.09
CA VAL A 32 0.86 3.40 -7.02
C VAL A 32 -0.01 2.19 -7.34
N SER A 33 -0.46 2.07 -8.58
CA SER A 33 -1.28 0.95 -9.03
C SER A 33 -0.44 -0.06 -9.79
N LEU A 34 -0.30 -1.28 -9.25
CA LEU A 34 0.46 -2.35 -9.89
C LEU A 34 -0.49 -3.44 -10.42
N PRO A 35 -0.32 -3.92 -11.67
CA PRO A 35 -1.08 -5.06 -12.15
C PRO A 35 -0.82 -6.29 -11.28
N TRP A 36 -1.87 -6.98 -10.81
CA TRP A 36 -1.76 -8.11 -9.87
C TRP A 36 -0.70 -9.14 -10.23
N GLY A 37 -0.65 -9.58 -11.49
CA GLY A 37 0.32 -10.58 -11.96
C GLY A 37 1.79 -10.12 -11.89
N GLN A 38 2.05 -8.82 -11.84
CA GLN A 38 3.40 -8.24 -11.77
C GLN A 38 3.68 -7.56 -10.42
N ALA A 39 2.66 -7.44 -9.57
CA ALA A 39 2.76 -6.68 -8.33
C ALA A 39 3.82 -7.26 -7.40
N PHE A 40 3.99 -8.59 -7.37
CA PHE A 40 4.99 -9.24 -6.51
C PHE A 40 6.41 -8.85 -6.91
N GLU A 41 6.76 -9.08 -8.18
CA GLU A 41 8.11 -8.85 -8.69
C GLU A 41 8.46 -7.36 -8.68
N LYS A 42 7.50 -6.50 -9.04
CA LYS A 42 7.68 -5.04 -8.95
C LYS A 42 7.83 -4.57 -7.52
N PHE A 43 7.02 -5.08 -6.59
CA PHE A 43 7.14 -4.75 -5.18
C PHE A 43 8.50 -5.18 -4.62
N LEU A 44 8.92 -6.42 -4.90
CA LEU A 44 10.23 -6.91 -4.50
C LEU A 44 11.37 -6.04 -5.06
N THR A 45 11.25 -5.61 -6.32
CA THR A 45 12.25 -4.74 -6.97
C THR A 45 12.29 -3.36 -6.31
N MET A 46 11.12 -2.77 -6.02
CA MET A 46 11.02 -1.48 -5.32
C MET A 46 11.62 -1.56 -3.91
N VAL A 47 11.32 -2.62 -3.16
CA VAL A 47 11.90 -2.86 -1.84
C VAL A 47 13.43 -2.98 -1.90
N GLN A 48 13.96 -3.72 -2.87
CA GLN A 48 15.41 -3.86 -3.07
C GLN A 48 16.08 -2.56 -3.55
N ALA A 49 15.37 -1.74 -4.32
CA ALA A 49 15.84 -0.44 -4.78
C ALA A 49 15.81 0.64 -3.68
N GLY A 50 15.20 0.35 -2.53
CA GLY A 50 14.98 1.32 -1.46
C GLY A 50 13.80 2.27 -1.71
N ASP A 51 13.06 2.08 -2.79
CA ASP A 51 11.85 2.84 -3.14
C ASP A 51 10.60 2.15 -2.56
N THR A 52 10.66 1.81 -1.27
CA THR A 52 9.58 1.07 -0.61
C THR A 52 8.40 2.00 -0.32
N PRO A 53 7.18 1.68 -0.76
CA PRO A 53 6.00 2.45 -0.41
C PRO A 53 5.73 2.44 1.09
N ASP A 54 5.25 3.57 1.63
CA ASP A 54 4.89 3.67 3.06
C ASP A 54 3.73 2.73 3.45
N VAL A 55 2.77 2.56 2.53
CA VAL A 55 1.58 1.72 2.72
C VAL A 55 1.33 0.83 1.50
N VAL A 56 1.20 -0.47 1.76
CA VAL A 56 1.08 -1.50 0.72
C VAL A 56 -0.12 -2.41 1.01
N GLU A 57 -1.02 -2.53 0.02
CA GLU A 57 -1.99 -3.62 -0.01
C GLU A 57 -1.28 -4.85 -0.57
N MET A 58 -1.21 -5.95 0.20
CA MET A 58 -0.58 -7.19 -0.23
C MET A 58 -1.39 -8.42 0.22
N PRO A 59 -1.36 -9.53 -0.53
CA PRO A 59 -1.94 -10.79 -0.09
C PRO A 59 -1.25 -11.36 1.16
N GLU A 60 -1.99 -12.16 1.93
CA GLU A 60 -1.56 -12.77 3.20
C GLU A 60 -0.21 -13.50 3.11
N ARG A 61 0.07 -14.15 1.97
CA ARG A 61 1.32 -14.90 1.75
C ARG A 61 2.55 -13.98 1.77
N TRP A 62 2.41 -12.75 1.28
CA TRP A 62 3.49 -11.77 1.31
C TRP A 62 3.62 -11.18 2.70
N MET A 63 2.49 -10.90 3.35
CA MET A 63 2.48 -10.41 4.72
C MET A 63 3.27 -11.32 5.66
N GLY A 64 3.09 -12.64 5.57
CA GLY A 64 3.88 -13.60 6.35
C GLY A 64 5.39 -13.57 6.04
N LEU A 65 5.76 -13.43 4.76
CA LEU A 65 7.15 -13.33 4.33
C LEU A 65 7.84 -12.06 4.86
N TYR A 66 7.20 -10.89 4.66
CA TYR A 66 7.78 -9.60 5.05
C TYR A 66 7.73 -9.37 6.57
N ALA A 67 6.69 -9.85 7.25
CA ALA A 67 6.61 -9.81 8.72
C ALA A 67 7.75 -10.62 9.36
N ASN A 68 7.97 -11.86 8.89
CA ASN A 68 9.02 -12.72 9.44
C ASN A 68 10.43 -12.18 9.18
N ASN A 69 10.60 -11.35 8.15
CA ASN A 69 11.86 -10.68 7.84
C ASN A 69 12.03 -9.34 8.57
N GLY A 70 11.09 -8.95 9.45
CA GLY A 70 11.13 -7.66 10.17
C GLY A 70 10.96 -6.45 9.26
N GLN A 71 10.31 -6.61 8.11
CA GLN A 71 10.12 -5.57 7.09
C GLN A 71 8.73 -4.91 7.17
N LEU A 72 7.91 -5.26 8.17
CA LEU A 72 6.59 -4.67 8.42
C LEU A 72 6.57 -4.08 9.83
N GLU A 73 5.95 -2.91 9.96
CA GLU A 73 5.71 -2.24 11.24
C GLU A 73 4.68 -3.03 12.08
N ASP A 74 4.94 -3.18 13.39
CA ASP A 74 3.96 -3.77 14.30
C ASP A 74 2.83 -2.78 14.57
N LEU A 75 1.62 -3.14 14.14
CA LEU A 75 0.44 -2.31 14.35
C LEU A 75 -0.22 -2.51 15.73
N GLY A 76 0.22 -3.50 16.51
CA GLY A 76 -0.28 -3.79 17.86
C GLY A 76 -0.41 -2.57 18.78
N PRO A 77 0.60 -1.68 18.84
CA PRO A 77 0.55 -0.45 19.64
C PRO A 77 -0.52 0.57 19.21
N TYR A 78 -1.02 0.50 17.98
CA TYR A 78 -1.94 1.49 17.40
C TYR A 78 -3.42 1.05 17.44
N MET A 79 -3.71 -0.19 17.84
CA MET A 79 -5.06 -0.78 17.83
C MET A 79 -5.81 -0.67 19.18
N ALA A 80 -5.46 0.31 20.03
CA ALA A 80 -6.06 0.51 21.36
C ALA A 80 -7.55 0.89 21.32
#